data_AF-A0A238L3N8-F1
#
_entry.id   AF-A0A238L3N8-F1
#
_cell.length_a   1.000
_cell.length_b   1.000
_cell.length_c   1.000
_cell.angle_alpha   90.00
_cell.angle_beta   90.00
_cell.angle_gamma   90.00
#
_symmetry.space_group_name_H-M   'P 1'
#
loop_
_entity.id
_entity.type
_entity.pdbx_description
1 polymer ?
#
loop_
_entity_poly.entity_id
_entity_poly.type
_entity_poly.pdbx_seq_one_letter_code
_entity_poly.pdbx_strand_id
1 'polypeptide(L)'
;MTNAYAPEQVIKSVASLTPERLSHFEQLRIVTPVITSDGPRYHTLDVRRITLLCELTDDFEVNEDALVIIMSLLDQLHGAHSKLEQVVQAIDAEPSEIKLRLSQRLLDALAAD
;
A
#
# COMPACT_ATOMS: atom_id res chain seq x y z
N MET A 1 7.30 13.63 0.46
CA MET A 1 8.61 13.35 -0.16
C MET A 1 8.79 11.85 -0.13
N THR A 2 8.80 11.20 -1.29
CA THR A 2 8.91 9.74 -1.37
C THR A 2 10.39 9.39 -1.29
N ASN A 3 10.85 8.91 -0.13
CA ASN A 3 12.22 8.41 -0.04
C ASN A 3 12.38 7.21 -0.97
N ALA A 4 13.47 7.21 -1.74
CA ALA A 4 13.85 6.14 -2.65
C ALA A 4 15.07 5.42 -2.07
N TYR A 5 14.97 4.10 -1.94
CA TYR A 5 15.97 3.24 -1.30
C TYR A 5 16.60 2.32 -2.35
N ALA A 6 17.91 2.15 -2.30
CA ALA A 6 18.63 1.12 -3.03
C ALA A 6 18.35 -0.28 -2.43
N PRO A 7 18.52 -1.39 -3.18
CA PRO A 7 18.30 -2.74 -2.66
C PRO A 7 19.03 -3.01 -1.33
N GLU A 8 20.30 -2.61 -1.24
CA GLU A 8 21.12 -2.78 -0.04
C GLU A 8 20.61 -1.97 1.17
N GLN A 9 19.93 -0.85 0.93
CA GLN A 9 19.31 -0.05 1.98
C GLN A 9 18.02 -0.70 2.47
N VAL A 10 17.22 -1.26 1.55
CA VAL A 10 15.99 -2.00 1.88
C VAL A 10 16.33 -3.24 2.73
N ILE A 11 17.32 -4.04 2.29
CA ILE A 11 17.81 -5.21 3.02
C ILE A 11 18.30 -4.84 4.42
N LYS A 12 19.03 -3.72 4.57
CA LYS A 12 19.44 -3.24 5.89
C LYS A 12 18.28 -2.77 6.77
N SER A 13 17.19 -2.27 6.16
CA SER A 13 16.05 -1.74 6.90
C SER A 13 15.07 -2.83 7.38
N VAL A 14 15.06 -3.99 6.72
CA VAL A 14 14.17 -5.11 7.05
C VAL A 14 15.02 -6.29 7.51
N ALA A 15 15.03 -6.54 8.83
CA ALA A 15 15.97 -7.47 9.46
C ALA A 15 15.93 -8.90 8.91
N SER A 16 14.75 -9.39 8.50
CA SER A 16 14.54 -10.74 7.96
C SER A 16 14.65 -10.84 6.43
N LEU A 17 14.92 -9.72 5.74
CA LEU A 17 15.05 -9.69 4.29
C LEU A 17 16.47 -10.09 3.86
N THR A 18 16.57 -11.04 2.93
CA THR A 18 17.82 -11.38 2.24
C THR A 18 17.74 -10.98 0.76
N PRO A 19 18.87 -10.88 0.04
CA PRO A 19 18.86 -10.65 -1.41
C PRO A 19 17.99 -11.65 -2.19
N GLU A 20 18.01 -12.92 -1.77
CA GLU A 20 17.25 -14.00 -2.41
C GLU A 20 15.75 -13.82 -2.19
N ARG A 21 15.34 -13.48 -0.95
CA ARG A 21 13.94 -13.18 -0.62
C ARG A 21 13.43 -11.96 -1.38
N LEU A 22 14.25 -10.90 -1.48
CA LEU A 22 13.90 -9.71 -2.25
C LEU A 22 13.68 -10.07 -3.72
N SER A 23 14.62 -10.79 -4.33
CA SER A 23 14.49 -11.25 -5.72
C SER A 23 13.26 -12.15 -5.92
N HIS A 24 12.94 -12.99 -4.95
CA HIS A 24 11.76 -13.84 -4.98
C HIS A 24 10.46 -13.02 -4.95
N PHE A 25 10.36 -12.01 -4.08
CA PHE A 25 9.19 -11.11 -4.04
C PHE A 25 9.04 -10.29 -5.33
N GLU A 26 10.14 -9.96 -6.00
CA GLU A 26 10.11 -9.33 -7.33
C GLU A 26 9.60 -10.29 -8.41
N GLN A 27 10.00 -11.57 -8.38
CA GLN A 27 9.52 -12.59 -9.32
C GLN A 27 8.01 -12.83 -9.17
N LEU A 28 7.50 -12.82 -7.95
CA LEU A 28 6.06 -12.87 -7.66
C LEU A 28 5.31 -11.58 -8.06
N ARG A 29 6.03 -10.54 -8.48
CA ARG A 29 5.51 -9.19 -8.81
C ARG A 29 4.75 -8.53 -7.66
N ILE A 30 5.05 -8.91 -6.43
CA ILE A 30 4.47 -8.28 -5.24
C ILE A 30 5.14 -6.93 -4.97
N VAL A 31 6.44 -6.85 -5.27
CA VAL A 31 7.23 -5.62 -5.22
C VAL A 31 7.90 -5.43 -6.56
N THR A 32 7.92 -4.20 -7.08
CA THR A 32 8.59 -3.89 -8.34
C THR A 32 9.42 -2.64 -8.16
N PRO A 33 10.76 -2.70 -8.32
CA PRO A 33 11.59 -1.53 -8.22
C PRO A 33 11.35 -0.60 -9.41
N VAL A 34 11.51 0.70 -9.16
CA VAL A 34 11.64 1.70 -10.23
C VAL A 34 13.08 1.69 -10.72
N ILE A 35 13.30 1.46 -12.01
CA ILE A 35 14.63 1.51 -12.61
C ILE A 35 15.01 2.97 -12.86
N THR A 36 16.14 3.40 -12.28
CA THR A 36 16.69 4.75 -12.42
C THR A 36 18.10 4.70 -13.02
N SER A 37 18.69 5.86 -13.34
CA SER A 37 20.09 5.95 -13.79
C SER A 37 21.08 5.32 -12.82
N ASP A 38 20.74 5.32 -11.53
CA ASP A 38 21.59 4.83 -10.45
C ASP A 38 21.23 3.40 -10.03
N GLY A 39 20.40 2.71 -10.82
CA GLY A 39 19.91 1.36 -10.56
C GLY A 39 18.48 1.29 -10.01
N PRO A 40 18.05 0.09 -9.55
CA PRO A 40 16.71 -0.12 -8.99
C PRO A 40 16.51 0.67 -7.69
N ARG A 41 15.33 1.26 -7.53
CA ARG A 41 14.91 2.03 -6.36
C ARG A 41 13.55 1.57 -5.86
N TYR A 42 13.40 1.51 -4.54
CA TYR A 42 12.14 1.18 -3.86
C TYR A 42 11.65 2.39 -3.07
N HIS A 43 10.35 2.57 -3.01
CA HIS A 43 9.74 3.63 -2.21
C HIS A 43 9.57 3.21 -0.76
N THR A 44 9.31 4.18 0.13
CA THR A 44 8.95 3.89 1.53
C THR A 44 7.79 2.92 1.66
N LEU A 45 6.82 2.96 0.73
CA LEU A 45 5.69 2.03 0.73
C LEU A 45 6.14 0.59 0.43
N ASP A 46 7.10 0.43 -0.48
CA ASP A 46 7.65 -0.89 -0.83
C ASP A 46 8.40 -1.49 0.36
N VAL A 47 9.15 -0.68 1.11
CA VAL A 47 9.81 -1.14 2.35
C VAL A 47 8.78 -1.69 3.34
N ARG A 48 7.68 -0.96 3.57
CA ARG A 48 6.59 -1.41 4.45
C ARG A 48 5.93 -2.70 3.96
N ARG A 49 5.69 -2.81 2.65
CA ARG A 49 5.15 -4.03 2.03
C ARG A 49 6.09 -5.21 2.23
N ILE A 50 7.40 -5.02 2.02
CA ILE A 50 8.40 -6.07 2.22
C ILE A 50 8.46 -6.50 3.69
N THR A 51 8.39 -5.56 4.64
CA THR A 51 8.31 -5.89 6.07
C THR A 51 7.14 -6.82 6.35
N LEU A 52 5.94 -6.46 5.87
CA LEU A 52 4.74 -7.28 6.06
C LEU A 52 4.86 -8.66 5.40
N LEU A 53 5.45 -8.74 4.20
CA LEU A 53 5.70 -10.03 3.54
C LEU A 53 6.59 -10.93 4.37
N CYS A 54 7.66 -10.37 4.95
CA CYS A 54 8.52 -11.15 5.83
C CYS A 54 7.76 -11.61 7.08
N GLU A 55 6.98 -10.73 7.73
CA GLU A 55 6.15 -11.10 8.90
C GLU A 55 5.15 -12.22 8.55
N LEU A 56 4.45 -12.13 7.42
CA LEU A 56 3.51 -13.16 6.98
C LEU A 56 4.18 -14.49 6.67
N THR A 57 5.39 -14.47 6.12
CA THR A 57 6.13 -15.70 5.81
C THR A 57 6.73 -16.32 7.07
N ASP A 58 7.30 -15.49 7.94
CA ASP A 58 8.11 -15.93 9.08
C ASP A 58 7.24 -16.30 10.31
N ASP A 59 6.22 -15.50 10.62
CA ASP A 59 5.40 -15.68 11.83
C ASP A 59 4.13 -16.49 11.58
N PHE A 60 3.63 -16.47 10.33
CA PHE A 60 2.34 -17.09 9.97
C PHE A 60 2.46 -18.24 8.96
N GLU A 61 3.68 -18.59 8.55
CA GLU A 61 3.98 -19.67 7.60
C GLU A 61 3.13 -19.60 6.32
N VAL A 62 2.77 -18.39 5.88
CA VAL A 62 1.93 -18.19 4.71
C VAL A 62 2.71 -18.60 3.47
N ASN A 63 2.12 -19.49 2.68
CA ASN A 63 2.72 -19.93 1.42
C ASN A 63 2.64 -18.86 0.32
N GLU A 64 3.44 -19.03 -0.73
CA GLU A 64 3.57 -18.06 -1.82
C GLU A 64 2.24 -17.75 -2.52
N ASP A 65 1.41 -18.76 -2.78
CA ASP A 65 0.09 -18.58 -3.43
C ASP A 65 -0.83 -17.71 -2.58
N ALA A 66 -0.86 -17.94 -1.26
CA ALA A 66 -1.63 -17.14 -0.32
C ALA A 66 -1.06 -15.72 -0.17
N LEU A 67 0.26 -15.55 -0.18
CA LEU A 67 0.90 -14.23 -0.15
C LEU A 67 0.43 -13.36 -1.33
N VAL A 68 0.41 -13.91 -2.56
CA VAL A 68 -0.07 -13.18 -3.74
C VAL A 68 -1.53 -12.71 -3.58
N ILE A 69 -2.39 -13.58 -3.04
CA ILE A 69 -3.80 -13.25 -2.81
C ILE A 69 -3.94 -12.16 -1.74
N ILE A 70 -3.26 -12.32 -0.60
CA ILE A 70 -3.30 -11.35 0.51
C ILE A 70 -2.83 -9.97 0.04
N MET A 71 -1.74 -9.92 -0.72
CA MET A 71 -1.23 -8.67 -1.26
C MET A 71 -2.18 -8.03 -2.26
N SER A 72 -2.83 -8.83 -3.12
CA SER A 72 -3.88 -8.32 -4.01
C SER A 72 -5.06 -7.73 -3.24
N LEU A 73 -5.46 -8.36 -2.13
CA LEU A 73 -6.54 -7.86 -1.27
C LEU A 73 -6.13 -6.56 -0.55
N LEU A 74 -4.90 -6.48 -0.04
CA LEU A 74 -4.35 -5.26 0.56
C LEU A 74 -4.29 -4.12 -0.45
N ASP A 75 -3.89 -4.39 -1.68
CA ASP A 75 -3.88 -3.39 -2.75
C ASP A 75 -5.28 -2.92 -3.10
N GLN A 76 -6.26 -3.83 -3.15
CA GLN A 76 -7.66 -3.47 -3.35
C GLN A 76 -8.19 -2.60 -2.20
N LEU A 77 -7.86 -2.93 -0.95
CA LEU A 77 -8.25 -2.17 0.23
C LEU A 77 -7.62 -0.77 0.24
N HIS A 78 -6.31 -0.67 -0.02
CA HIS A 78 -5.63 0.62 -0.14
C HIS A 78 -6.17 1.45 -1.30
N GLY A 79 -6.50 0.81 -2.43
CA GLY A 79 -7.16 1.47 -3.55
C GLY A 79 -8.54 2.02 -3.18
N ALA A 80 -9.32 1.29 -2.38
CA ALA A 80 -10.61 1.75 -1.88
C ALA A 80 -10.45 2.93 -0.90
N HIS A 81 -9.50 2.84 0.05
CA HIS A 81 -9.20 3.92 0.98
C HIS A 81 -8.75 5.19 0.24
N SER A 82 -7.83 5.07 -0.72
CA SER A 82 -7.35 6.22 -1.50
C SER A 82 -8.46 6.89 -2.30
N LYS A 83 -9.38 6.11 -2.89
CA LYS A 83 -10.56 6.67 -3.57
C LYS A 83 -11.46 7.42 -2.59
N LEU A 84 -11.69 6.88 -1.40
CA LEU A 84 -12.49 7.54 -0.38
C LEU A 84 -11.85 8.84 0.10
N GLU A 85 -10.53 8.84 0.32
CA GLU A 85 -9.77 10.06 0.64
C GLU A 85 -9.89 11.12 -0.46
N GLN A 86 -9.82 10.72 -1.74
CA GLN A 86 -10.02 11.64 -2.87
C GLN A 86 -11.43 12.23 -2.89
N VAL A 87 -12.45 11.43 -2.60
CA VAL A 87 -13.84 11.91 -2.48
C VAL A 87 -13.96 12.91 -1.33
N VAL A 88 -13.40 12.60 -0.16
CA VAL A 88 -13.39 13.52 0.99
C VAL A 88 -12.69 14.84 0.64
N GLN A 89 -11.52 14.78 0.01
CA GLN A 89 -10.80 15.98 -0.42
C GLN A 89 -11.59 16.81 -1.43
N ALA A 90 -12.27 16.15 -2.37
CA ALA A 90 -13.12 16.84 -3.33
C ALA A 90 -14.29 17.55 -2.63
N ILE A 91 -14.94 16.89 -1.66
CA ILE A 91 -16.00 17.50 -0.84
C ILE A 91 -15.45 18.68 -0.04
N ASP A 92 -14.27 18.55 0.57
CA ASP A 92 -13.67 19.62 1.37
C ASP A 92 -13.39 20.89 0.57
N ALA A 93 -13.01 20.73 -0.70
CA ALA A 93 -12.77 21.82 -1.64
C ALA A 93 -14.04 22.57 -2.07
N GLU A 94 -15.23 22.00 -1.85
CA GLU A 94 -16.50 22.64 -2.20
C GLU A 94 -16.87 23.80 -1.25
N PRO A 95 -17.72 24.74 -1.70
CA PRO A 95 -18.31 25.77 -0.85
C PRO A 95 -19.06 25.18 0.35
N SER A 96 -19.13 25.94 1.45
CA SER A 96 -19.78 25.53 2.70
C SER A 96 -21.25 25.11 2.53
N GLU A 97 -21.99 25.77 1.62
CA GLU A 97 -23.38 25.43 1.30
C GLU A 97 -23.51 24.00 0.75
N ILE A 98 -22.63 23.62 -0.18
CA ILE A 98 -22.64 22.29 -0.81
C ILE A 98 -22.26 21.21 0.21
N LYS A 99 -21.26 21.48 1.04
CA LYS A 99 -20.86 20.59 2.14
C LYS A 99 -22.01 20.34 3.11
N LEU A 100 -22.70 21.41 3.54
CA LEU A 100 -23.83 21.29 4.46
C LEU A 100 -24.96 20.44 3.87
N ARG A 101 -25.28 20.65 2.59
CA ARG A 101 -26.30 19.87 1.88
C ARG A 101 -25.89 18.40 1.72
N LEU A 102 -24.62 18.11 1.47
CA LEU A 102 -24.10 16.75 1.40
C LEU A 102 -24.14 16.04 2.76
N SER A 103 -23.72 16.72 3.83
CA SER A 103 -23.78 16.17 5.20
C SER A 103 -25.20 15.82 5.60
N GLN A 104 -26.19 16.67 5.28
CA GLN A 104 -27.59 16.38 5.57
C GLN A 104 -28.06 15.10 4.85
N ARG A 105 -27.77 14.97 3.55
CA ARG A 105 -28.16 13.79 2.77
C ARG A 105 -27.47 12.50 3.24
N LEU A 106 -26.22 12.59 3.68
CA LEU A 106 -25.50 11.44 4.24
C LEU A 106 -26.10 10.96 5.55
N LEU A 107 -26.46 11.89 6.45
CA LEU A 107 -27.15 11.57 7.69
C LEU A 107 -28.50 10.90 7.43
N ASP A 108 -29.27 11.41 6.46
CA ASP A 108 -30.57 10.84 6.08
C ASP A 108 -30.43 9.42 5.50
N ALA A 109 -29.36 9.14 4.74
CA ALA A 109 -29.10 7.82 4.16
C ALA A 109 -28.66 6.80 5.22
N LEU A 110 -27.78 7.17 6.15
CA LEU A 110 -27.32 6.30 7.24
C LEU A 110 -28.40 5.99 8.28
N ALA A 111 -29.44 6.83 8.36
CA ALA A 111 -30.60 6.56 9.20
C ALA A 111 -31.61 5.58 8.56
N ALA A 112 -31.42 5.22 7.28
CA ALA A 112 -32.31 4.34 6.53
C ALA A 112 -31.79 2.90 6.38
N ASP A 113 -30.53 2.63 6.74
CA ASP A 113 -29.90 1.30 6.86
C ASP A 113 -29.97 0.78 8.31
#